data_AF-A0A1V5NDQ8-F1
#
_entry.id   AF-A0A1V5NDQ8-F1
#
_cell.length_a   1.000
_cell.length_b   1.000
_cell.length_c   1.000
_cell.angle_alpha   90.00
_cell.angle_beta   90.00
_cell.angle_gamma   90.00
#
_symmetry.space_group_name_H-M   'P 1'
#
loop_
_entity.id
_entity.type
_entity.pdbx_description
1 polymer ?
#
loop_
_entity_poly.entity_id
_entity_poly.type
_entity_poly.pdbx_seq_one_letter_code
_entity_poly.pdbx_strand_id
1 'polypeptide(L)'
;MHLISEDKVALSYPYIRFKKSFIANIVNLIIFILISIGLFQLFSKKYLPFYIFIISEILLILFIVIGFVMLIKTISSANWLLKADYQKLFIKIRSCLNSHLPDGKIIVEMELYEIKWVRQTCIGYEKYLDIYIDMIPEEIQNVIINEQMEPDPNIRTKCHDYPVSITNKNILRIDFAQVTPSISRALKFFGEKGILVENINYEIKEGFPLLSKK
;
A
#
# COMPACT_ATOMS: atom_id res chain seq x y z
N MET A 1 -0.92 -22.37 2.13
CA MET A 1 -0.66 -21.11 1.41
C MET A 1 -0.62 -21.39 -0.10
N HIS A 2 -1.46 -20.70 -0.89
CA HIS A 2 -1.60 -20.92 -2.35
C HIS A 2 -1.87 -19.61 -3.10
N LEU A 3 -1.68 -19.61 -4.42
CA LEU A 3 -2.01 -18.49 -5.30
C LEU A 3 -3.42 -18.64 -5.89
N ILE A 4 -4.21 -17.58 -5.79
CA ILE A 4 -5.55 -17.51 -6.39
C ILE A 4 -5.73 -16.23 -7.20
N SER A 5 -6.66 -16.26 -8.15
CA SER A 5 -7.11 -15.08 -8.88
C SER A 5 -8.10 -14.26 -8.06
N GLU A 6 -8.13 -12.92 -8.23
CA GLU A 6 -9.06 -12.04 -7.52
C GLU A 6 -10.53 -12.40 -7.72
N ASP A 7 -10.89 -12.85 -8.92
CA ASP A 7 -12.21 -13.33 -9.32
C ASP A 7 -12.66 -14.58 -8.55
N LYS A 8 -11.73 -15.35 -7.96
CA LYS A 8 -12.03 -16.52 -7.13
C LYS A 8 -12.21 -16.18 -5.64
N VAL A 9 -11.91 -14.94 -5.23
CA VAL A 9 -12.15 -14.49 -3.85
C VAL A 9 -13.64 -14.23 -3.67
N ALA A 10 -14.38 -15.29 -3.29
CA ALA A 10 -15.80 -15.21 -3.04
C ALA A 10 -16.12 -14.16 -1.96
N LEU A 11 -17.08 -13.29 -2.28
CA LEU A 11 -17.64 -12.28 -1.39
C LEU A 11 -18.54 -12.97 -0.34
N SER A 12 -17.98 -13.57 0.71
CA SER A 12 -18.84 -14.09 1.79
C SER A 12 -18.21 -13.96 3.17
N TYR A 13 -19.03 -13.47 4.11
CA TYR A 13 -18.83 -13.32 5.57
C TYR A 13 -17.76 -12.31 6.04
N PRO A 14 -17.83 -11.79 7.29
CA PRO A 14 -17.27 -10.47 7.60
C PRO A 14 -15.75 -10.49 7.71
N TYR A 15 -15.08 -10.02 6.66
CA TYR A 15 -13.64 -9.83 6.65
C TYR A 15 -13.22 -8.41 7.04
N ILE A 16 -12.13 -8.30 7.78
CA ILE A 16 -11.45 -7.02 8.00
C ILE A 16 -10.66 -6.69 6.74
N ARG A 17 -10.90 -5.50 6.18
CA ARG A 17 -10.20 -4.98 5.00
C ARG A 17 -9.16 -3.96 5.41
N PHE A 18 -7.94 -4.17 4.98
CA PHE A 18 -6.86 -3.20 5.06
C PHE A 18 -6.63 -2.64 3.66
N LYS A 19 -6.87 -1.35 3.49
CA LYS A 19 -6.88 -0.64 2.20
C LYS A 19 -5.96 0.55 2.21
N LYS A 20 -5.59 1.06 1.03
CA LYS A 20 -4.88 2.34 0.97
C LYS A 20 -5.74 3.45 1.58
N SER A 21 -5.14 4.27 2.42
CA SER A 21 -5.74 5.45 3.02
C SER A 21 -6.10 6.46 1.95
N PHE A 22 -7.36 6.92 1.98
CA PHE A 22 -7.83 8.01 1.12
C PHE A 22 -7.50 9.40 1.70
N ILE A 23 -6.99 9.47 2.94
CA ILE A 23 -6.75 10.73 3.66
C ILE A 23 -5.77 11.61 2.90
N ALA A 24 -4.68 11.04 2.35
CA ALA A 24 -3.71 11.80 1.58
C ALA A 24 -4.34 12.50 0.36
N ASN A 25 -5.25 11.80 -0.34
CA ASN A 25 -5.96 12.39 -1.49
C ASN A 25 -6.93 13.48 -1.05
N ILE A 26 -7.63 13.32 0.09
CA ILE A 26 -8.49 14.37 0.65
C ILE A 26 -7.67 15.60 1.05
N VAL A 27 -6.55 15.42 1.75
CA VAL A 27 -5.67 16.51 2.17
C VAL A 27 -5.18 17.28 0.95
N ASN A 28 -4.72 16.59 -0.09
CA ASN A 28 -4.27 17.22 -1.33
C ASN A 28 -5.40 18.03 -2.00
N LEU A 29 -6.63 17.48 -2.07
CA LEU A 29 -7.78 18.19 -2.63
C LEU A 29 -8.12 19.46 -1.84
N ILE A 30 -8.11 19.38 -0.50
CA ILE A 30 -8.34 20.55 0.36
C ILE A 30 -7.27 21.61 0.11
N ILE A 31 -5.99 21.23 0.02
CA ILE A 31 -4.90 22.17 -0.27
C ILE A 31 -5.13 22.88 -1.61
N PHE A 32 -5.47 22.16 -2.69
CA PHE A 32 -5.72 22.79 -3.98
C PHE A 32 -6.92 23.74 -3.97
N ILE A 33 -8.00 23.38 -3.25
CA ILE A 33 -9.16 24.25 -3.07
C ILE A 33 -8.77 25.53 -2.30
N LEU A 34 -7.99 25.42 -1.23
CA LEU A 34 -7.52 26.58 -0.46
C LEU A 34 -6.61 27.49 -1.29
N ILE A 35 -5.76 26.93 -2.15
CA ILE A 35 -4.91 27.71 -3.06
C ILE A 35 -5.79 28.48 -4.07
N SER A 36 -6.79 27.84 -4.67
CA SER A 36 -7.73 28.51 -5.60
C SER A 36 -8.47 29.67 -4.91
N ILE A 37 -8.96 29.47 -3.68
CA ILE A 37 -9.56 30.54 -2.88
C ILE A 37 -8.56 31.69 -2.65
N GLY A 38 -7.31 31.37 -2.31
CA GLY A 38 -6.25 32.36 -2.11
C GLY A 38 -5.93 33.17 -3.38
N LEU A 39 -5.85 32.51 -4.53
CA LEU A 39 -5.63 33.16 -5.83
C LEU A 39 -6.80 34.08 -6.19
N PHE A 40 -8.03 33.64 -5.97
CA PHE A 40 -9.22 34.46 -6.20
C PHE A 40 -9.22 35.73 -5.33
N GLN A 41 -8.81 35.64 -4.07
CA GLN A 41 -8.67 36.80 -3.19
C GLN A 41 -7.59 37.79 -3.69
N LEU A 42 -6.44 37.29 -4.14
CA LEU A 42 -5.37 38.12 -4.69
C LEU A 42 -5.78 38.81 -5.99
N PHE A 43 -6.49 38.10 -6.87
CA PHE A 43 -7.08 38.66 -8.08
C PHE A 43 -8.11 39.73 -7.77
N SER A 44 -9.03 39.48 -6.83
CA SER A 44 -10.06 40.44 -6.41
C SER A 44 -9.48 41.74 -5.86
N LYS A 45 -8.32 41.66 -5.20
CA LYS A 45 -7.56 42.82 -4.70
C LYS A 45 -6.65 43.48 -5.75
N LYS A 46 -6.68 43.02 -7.01
CA LYS A 46 -5.87 43.50 -8.14
C LYS A 46 -4.36 43.32 -7.98
N TYR A 47 -3.92 42.44 -7.09
CA TYR A 47 -2.50 42.07 -6.95
C TYR A 47 -2.04 41.10 -8.04
N LEU A 48 -2.98 40.44 -8.72
CA LEU A 48 -2.70 39.44 -9.74
C LEU A 48 -3.30 39.87 -11.10
N PRO A 49 -2.52 39.92 -12.18
CA PRO A 49 -3.04 40.16 -13.53
C PRO A 49 -4.03 39.06 -13.96
N PHE A 50 -5.07 39.45 -14.71
CA PHE A 50 -6.15 38.54 -15.13
C PHE A 50 -5.65 37.28 -15.85
N TYR A 51 -4.71 37.41 -16.78
CA TYR A 51 -4.20 36.26 -17.54
C TYR A 51 -3.43 35.27 -16.64
N ILE A 52 -2.68 35.75 -15.64
CA ILE A 52 -1.97 34.89 -14.68
C ILE A 52 -2.97 34.13 -13.81
N PHE A 53 -4.02 34.82 -13.36
CA PHE A 53 -5.11 34.21 -12.61
C PHE A 53 -5.77 33.06 -13.39
N ILE A 54 -6.19 33.33 -14.63
CA ILE A 54 -6.85 32.32 -15.47
C ILE A 54 -5.96 31.10 -15.72
N ILE A 55 -4.68 31.30 -16.07
CA ILE A 55 -3.75 30.18 -16.31
C ILE A 55 -3.57 29.34 -15.03
N SER A 56 -3.42 30.00 -13.88
CA SER A 56 -3.23 29.32 -12.59
C SER A 56 -4.47 28.52 -12.17
N GLU A 57 -5.67 29.08 -12.37
CA GLU A 57 -6.93 28.38 -12.08
C GLU A 57 -7.14 27.17 -12.99
N ILE A 58 -6.87 27.28 -14.29
CA ILE A 58 -6.98 26.13 -15.21
C ILE A 58 -6.06 24.99 -14.76
N LEU A 59 -4.82 25.31 -14.37
CA LEU A 59 -3.86 24.33 -13.88
C LEU A 59 -4.31 23.71 -12.55
N LEU A 60 -4.86 24.51 -11.62
CA LEU A 60 -5.40 23.99 -10.36
C LEU A 60 -6.60 23.08 -10.56
N ILE A 61 -7.52 23.45 -11.46
CA ILE A 61 -8.67 22.60 -11.82
C ILE A 61 -8.18 21.25 -12.34
N LEU A 62 -7.15 21.22 -13.20
CA LEU A 62 -6.55 19.97 -13.67
C LEU A 62 -6.04 19.11 -12.51
N PHE A 63 -5.32 19.69 -11.54
CA PHE A 63 -4.84 18.95 -10.36
C PHE A 63 -5.99 18.46 -9.46
N ILE A 64 -7.05 19.25 -9.31
CA ILE A 64 -8.26 18.86 -8.57
C ILE A 64 -8.93 17.66 -9.24
N VAL A 65 -9.09 17.69 -10.56
CA VAL A 65 -9.68 16.58 -11.33
C VAL A 65 -8.85 15.31 -11.16
N ILE A 66 -7.52 15.39 -11.31
CA ILE A 66 -6.61 14.25 -11.11
C ILE A 66 -6.72 13.71 -9.67
N GLY A 67 -6.69 14.59 -8.67
CA GLY A 67 -6.84 14.23 -7.26
C GLY A 67 -8.17 13.55 -6.96
N PHE A 68 -9.25 14.01 -7.60
CA PHE A 68 -10.60 13.45 -7.45
C PHE A 68 -10.70 12.05 -8.09
N VAL A 69 -10.14 11.86 -9.29
CA VAL A 69 -10.05 10.53 -9.91
C VAL A 69 -9.28 9.55 -9.02
N MET A 70 -8.15 9.98 -8.45
CA MET A 70 -7.37 9.17 -7.51
C MET A 70 -8.15 8.86 -6.22
N LEU A 71 -8.93 9.82 -5.71
CA LEU A 71 -9.81 9.62 -4.56
C LEU A 71 -10.86 8.54 -4.83
N ILE A 72 -11.55 8.61 -5.97
CA ILE A 72 -12.54 7.59 -6.38
C ILE A 72 -11.89 6.21 -6.44
N LYS A 73 -10.71 6.10 -7.09
CA LYS A 73 -9.96 4.84 -7.15
C LYS A 73 -9.61 4.30 -5.76
N THR A 74 -9.31 5.18 -4.81
CA THR A 74 -8.97 4.81 -3.43
C THR A 74 -10.21 4.43 -2.60
N ILE A 75 -11.40 4.92 -2.95
CA ILE A 75 -12.65 4.54 -2.29
C ILE A 75 -13.21 3.21 -2.84
N SER A 76 -12.81 2.84 -4.07
CA SER A 76 -13.25 1.61 -4.73
C SER A 76 -13.08 0.36 -3.86
N SER A 77 -14.02 -0.58 -4.00
CA SER A 77 -13.99 -1.90 -3.37
C SER A 77 -12.75 -2.71 -3.75
N ALA A 78 -12.11 -2.39 -4.88
CA ALA A 78 -10.88 -3.01 -5.35
C ALA A 78 -9.61 -2.50 -4.64
N ASN A 79 -9.67 -1.35 -3.95
CA ASN A 79 -8.58 -0.83 -3.15
C ASN A 79 -8.53 -1.56 -1.81
N TRP A 80 -7.96 -2.75 -1.82
CA TRP A 80 -7.60 -3.48 -0.62
C TRP A 80 -6.21 -4.09 -0.85
N LEU A 81 -5.42 -4.17 0.21
CA LEU A 81 -4.11 -4.82 0.21
C LEU A 81 -4.17 -6.15 0.95
N LEU A 82 -4.89 -6.17 2.07
CA LEU A 82 -5.04 -7.35 2.91
C LEU A 82 -6.51 -7.51 3.32
N LYS A 83 -7.02 -8.74 3.20
CA LYS A 83 -8.33 -9.14 3.72
C LYS A 83 -8.11 -10.31 4.65
N ALA A 84 -8.65 -10.22 5.86
CA ALA A 84 -8.55 -11.31 6.82
C ALA A 84 -9.94 -11.68 7.32
N ASP A 85 -10.19 -12.99 7.36
CA ASP A 85 -11.38 -13.61 7.95
C ASP A 85 -10.99 -14.36 9.25
N TYR A 86 -11.89 -15.16 9.82
CA TYR A 86 -11.63 -15.96 11.02
C TYR A 86 -10.59 -17.05 10.84
N GLN A 87 -10.43 -17.56 9.62
CA GLN A 87 -9.54 -18.69 9.32
C GLN A 87 -8.49 -18.34 8.29
N LYS A 88 -8.79 -17.41 7.36
CA LYS A 88 -7.96 -17.15 6.19
C LYS A 88 -7.46 -15.71 6.14
N LEU A 89 -6.28 -15.55 5.55
CA LEU A 89 -5.67 -14.29 5.19
C LEU A 89 -5.42 -14.25 3.69
N PHE A 90 -5.87 -13.18 3.07
CA PHE A 90 -5.69 -12.90 1.65
C PHE A 90 -4.84 -11.65 1.51
N ILE A 91 -3.75 -11.75 0.75
CA ILE A 91 -2.80 -10.67 0.53
C ILE A 91 -2.68 -10.45 -0.96
N LYS A 92 -2.99 -9.23 -1.41
CA LYS A 92 -2.72 -8.81 -2.77
C LYS A 92 -1.25 -8.46 -2.92
N ILE A 93 -0.58 -9.11 -3.86
CA ILE A 93 0.81 -8.81 -4.17
C ILE A 93 0.94 -7.39 -4.74
N ARG A 94 -0.03 -6.97 -5.56
CA ARG A 94 -0.13 -5.62 -6.13
C ARG A 94 -1.21 -4.77 -5.45
N SER A 95 -0.86 -3.54 -5.07
CA SER A 95 -1.83 -2.53 -4.65
C SER A 95 -2.65 -2.03 -5.85
N CYS A 96 -3.87 -1.52 -5.61
CA CYS A 96 -4.70 -0.92 -6.66
C CYS A 96 -4.05 0.28 -7.37
N LEU A 97 -3.00 0.87 -6.79
CA LEU A 97 -2.20 1.92 -7.42
C LEU A 97 -1.41 1.40 -8.62
N ASN A 98 -1.06 0.11 -8.61
CA ASN A 98 -0.28 -0.54 -9.64
C ASN A 98 -1.20 -1.26 -10.64
N SER A 99 -2.46 -0.80 -10.77
CA SER A 99 -3.46 -1.36 -11.70
C SER A 99 -3.12 -1.14 -13.17
N HIS A 100 -2.06 -0.38 -13.47
CA HIS A 100 -1.57 -0.13 -14.82
C HIS A 100 -0.63 -1.25 -15.32
N LEU A 101 -0.18 -2.15 -14.42
CA LEU A 101 0.61 -3.33 -14.77
C LEU A 101 -0.31 -4.46 -15.24
N PRO A 102 0.07 -5.23 -16.29
CA PRO A 102 -0.80 -6.20 -16.96
C PRO A 102 -1.32 -7.31 -16.04
N ASP A 103 -2.55 -7.74 -16.34
CA ASP A 103 -3.46 -8.47 -15.45
C ASP A 103 -2.93 -9.82 -14.95
N GLY A 104 -2.44 -9.80 -13.72
CA GLY A 104 -2.37 -10.93 -12.82
C GLY A 104 -2.63 -10.41 -11.42
N LYS A 105 -3.90 -10.23 -11.02
CA LYS A 105 -4.26 -9.90 -9.64
C LYS A 105 -4.07 -11.14 -8.78
N ILE A 106 -2.81 -11.49 -8.59
CA ILE A 106 -2.38 -12.67 -7.85
C ILE A 106 -2.55 -12.35 -6.37
N ILE A 107 -3.31 -13.21 -5.72
CA ILE A 107 -3.59 -13.14 -4.30
C ILE A 107 -2.93 -14.34 -3.64
N VAL A 108 -2.17 -14.06 -2.60
CA VAL A 108 -1.69 -15.06 -1.68
C VAL A 108 -2.82 -15.35 -0.71
N GLU A 109 -3.38 -16.55 -0.79
CA GLU A 109 -4.27 -17.12 0.21
C GLU A 109 -3.45 -17.94 1.20
N MET A 110 -3.63 -17.69 2.49
CA MET A 110 -3.02 -18.50 3.56
C MET A 110 -4.02 -18.69 4.70
N GLU A 111 -3.86 -19.79 5.41
CA GLU A 111 -4.61 -20.04 6.62
C GLU A 111 -3.92 -19.35 7.80
N LEU A 112 -4.68 -18.81 8.74
CA LEU A 112 -4.16 -18.09 9.90
C LEU A 112 -3.29 -18.99 10.79
N TYR A 113 -3.53 -20.30 10.81
CA TYR A 113 -2.68 -21.25 11.56
C TYR A 113 -1.28 -21.43 10.96
N GLU A 114 -1.08 -21.06 9.68
CA GLU A 114 0.24 -21.08 9.03
C GLU A 114 1.13 -19.94 9.57
N ILE A 115 0.52 -18.91 10.15
CA ILE A 115 1.22 -17.74 10.70
C ILE A 115 1.67 -18.07 12.13
N LYS A 116 2.99 -18.12 12.36
CA LYS A 116 3.52 -18.32 13.72
C LYS A 116 3.47 -17.04 14.53
N TRP A 117 3.91 -15.96 13.91
CA TRP A 117 3.93 -14.65 14.54
C TRP A 117 3.77 -13.54 13.53
N VAL A 118 3.32 -12.40 14.04
CA VAL A 118 3.32 -11.13 13.34
C VAL A 118 4.04 -10.09 14.18
N ARG A 119 4.67 -9.13 13.52
CA ARG A 119 5.28 -7.99 14.20
C ARG A 119 5.21 -6.73 13.35
N GLN A 120 5.32 -5.60 14.02
CA GLN A 120 5.59 -4.34 13.34
C GLN A 120 7.11 -4.15 13.27
N THR A 121 7.61 -3.84 12.07
CA THR A 121 8.99 -3.44 11.83
C THR A 121 9.01 -2.00 11.32
N CYS A 122 9.94 -1.18 11.81
CA CYS A 122 10.12 0.19 11.36
C CYS A 122 11.47 0.33 10.65
N ILE A 123 11.47 0.87 9.43
CA ILE A 123 12.69 1.19 8.69
C ILE A 123 12.60 2.67 8.35
N GLY A 124 13.41 3.49 9.02
CA GLY A 124 13.22 4.94 9.01
C GLY A 124 11.82 5.32 9.49
N TYR A 125 11.07 6.03 8.64
CA TYR A 125 9.68 6.45 8.92
C TYR A 125 8.62 5.46 8.44
N GLU A 126 9.04 4.43 7.70
CA GLU A 126 8.13 3.46 7.09
C GLU A 126 7.79 2.35 8.09
N LYS A 127 6.52 1.95 8.09
CA LYS A 127 5.98 0.92 8.99
C LYS A 127 5.62 -0.29 8.17
N TYR A 128 6.13 -1.43 8.58
CA TYR A 128 5.93 -2.71 7.92
C TYR A 128 5.26 -3.70 8.85
N LEU A 129 4.34 -4.49 8.31
CA LEU A 129 3.84 -5.70 8.96
C LEU A 129 4.66 -6.88 8.45
N ASP A 130 5.46 -7.47 9.33
CA ASP A 130 6.19 -8.70 9.06
C ASP A 130 5.33 -9.88 9.53
N ILE A 131 5.05 -10.80 8.62
CA ILE A 131 4.31 -12.04 8.86
C ILE A 131 5.29 -13.19 8.68
N TYR A 132 5.49 -13.98 9.74
CA TYR A 132 6.37 -15.14 9.69
C TYR A 132 5.60 -16.43 9.48
N ILE A 133 6.10 -17.22 8.54
CA ILE A 133 5.59 -18.51 8.11
C ILE A 133 6.79 -19.45 8.03
N ASP A 134 6.63 -20.71 8.44
CA ASP A 134 7.74 -21.69 8.47
C ASP A 134 8.40 -21.88 7.10
N MET A 135 7.60 -21.82 6.04
CA MET A 135 8.05 -21.95 4.65
C MET A 135 7.10 -21.20 3.72
N ILE A 136 7.64 -20.25 2.94
CA ILE A 136 6.90 -19.65 1.83
C ILE A 136 7.08 -20.55 0.60
N PRO A 137 6.01 -21.03 -0.04
CA PRO A 137 6.11 -21.83 -1.27
C PRO A 137 6.92 -21.12 -2.36
N GLU A 138 7.80 -21.83 -3.07
CA GLU A 138 8.64 -21.26 -4.14
C GLU A 138 7.84 -20.55 -5.22
N GLU A 139 6.65 -21.06 -5.56
CA GLU A 139 5.73 -20.41 -6.50
C GLU A 139 5.41 -18.97 -6.10
N ILE A 140 5.19 -18.74 -4.80
CA ILE A 140 4.86 -17.42 -4.27
C ILE A 140 6.10 -16.52 -4.22
N GLN A 141 7.25 -17.11 -3.87
CA GLN A 141 8.51 -16.40 -3.91
C GLN A 141 8.81 -15.91 -5.33
N ASN A 142 8.70 -16.80 -6.31
CA ASN A 142 8.96 -16.50 -7.71
C ASN A 142 8.00 -15.43 -8.24
N VAL A 143 6.71 -15.47 -7.88
CA VAL A 143 5.79 -14.39 -8.25
C VAL A 143 6.21 -13.07 -7.62
N ILE A 144 6.45 -13.00 -6.30
CA ILE A 144 6.83 -11.74 -5.64
C ILE A 144 8.15 -11.20 -6.21
N ILE A 145 9.11 -12.08 -6.50
CA ILE A 145 10.40 -11.73 -7.10
C ILE A 145 10.22 -11.23 -8.53
N ASN A 146 9.47 -11.94 -9.37
CA ASN A 146 9.22 -11.55 -10.76
C ASN A 146 8.49 -10.20 -10.84
N GLU A 147 7.51 -9.98 -9.96
CA GLU A 147 6.84 -8.69 -9.81
C GLU A 147 7.86 -7.58 -9.51
N GLN A 148 8.80 -7.82 -8.60
CA GLN A 148 9.85 -6.86 -8.26
C GLN A 148 10.93 -6.71 -9.33
N MET A 149 11.19 -7.74 -10.15
CA MET A 149 12.25 -7.82 -11.15
C MET A 149 11.80 -7.50 -12.58
N GLU A 150 10.50 -7.35 -12.84
CA GLU A 150 9.97 -6.82 -14.10
C GLU A 150 9.53 -5.33 -13.99
N PRO A 151 10.42 -4.38 -13.64
CA PRO A 151 10.19 -3.02 -14.09
C PRO A 151 10.32 -3.05 -15.62
N ASP A 152 9.26 -2.69 -16.34
CA ASP A 152 9.34 -2.38 -17.77
C ASP A 152 10.66 -1.60 -18.03
N PRO A 153 11.51 -1.98 -19.01
CA PRO A 153 12.79 -1.30 -19.24
C PRO A 153 12.65 0.21 -19.50
N ASN A 154 11.44 0.70 -19.79
CA ASN A 154 11.11 2.13 -19.91
C ASN A 154 10.59 2.78 -18.62
N ILE A 155 10.30 2.00 -17.58
CA ILE A 155 9.78 2.44 -16.29
C ILE A 155 10.83 2.14 -15.22
N ARG A 156 11.52 3.18 -14.73
CA ARG A 156 12.40 3.07 -13.54
C ARG A 156 11.55 2.96 -12.27
N THR A 157 10.79 1.88 -12.10
CA THR A 157 10.18 1.54 -10.81
C THR A 157 11.28 1.01 -9.89
N LYS A 158 11.40 1.57 -8.69
CA LYS A 158 12.33 1.07 -7.69
C LYS A 158 11.66 -0.13 -7.00
N CYS A 159 12.42 -1.10 -6.48
CA CYS A 159 11.87 -2.20 -5.67
C CYS A 159 10.95 -1.74 -4.51
N HIS A 160 11.02 -0.46 -4.12
CA HIS A 160 10.18 0.18 -3.10
C HIS A 160 8.70 0.39 -3.51
N ASP A 161 8.33 0.16 -4.77
CA ASP A 161 6.97 0.43 -5.27
C ASP A 161 5.99 -0.74 -5.04
N TYR A 162 6.47 -1.88 -4.53
CA TYR A 162 5.66 -3.05 -4.24
C TYR A 162 5.30 -3.14 -2.75
N PRO A 163 4.01 -3.19 -2.41
CA PRO A 163 3.57 -3.19 -1.01
C PRO A 163 3.83 -4.52 -0.29
N VAL A 164 4.28 -5.56 -1.02
CA VAL A 164 4.57 -6.90 -0.49
C VAL A 164 5.97 -7.32 -0.94
N SER A 165 6.77 -7.81 0.01
CA SER A 165 8.14 -8.27 -0.24
C SER A 165 8.49 -9.46 0.64
N ILE A 166 9.56 -10.18 0.28
CA ILE A 166 10.11 -11.27 1.10
C ILE A 166 11.49 -10.83 1.58
N THR A 167 11.73 -10.91 2.89
CA THR A 167 13.01 -10.46 3.47
C THR A 167 13.93 -11.60 3.87
N ASN A 168 13.39 -12.75 4.30
CA ASN A 168 14.19 -13.89 4.79
C ASN A 168 13.51 -15.25 4.51
N LYS A 169 13.22 -15.65 3.26
CA LYS A 169 12.55 -16.93 2.82
C LYS A 169 11.21 -17.35 3.50
N ASN A 170 10.89 -16.75 4.63
CA ASN A 170 9.93 -17.15 5.66
C ASN A 170 9.18 -15.92 6.19
N ILE A 171 9.71 -14.71 5.94
CA ILE A 171 9.07 -13.45 6.35
C ILE A 171 8.48 -12.79 5.12
N LEU A 172 7.16 -12.70 5.11
CA LEU A 172 6.39 -11.87 4.19
C LEU A 172 6.22 -10.49 4.82
N ARG A 173 6.81 -9.47 4.20
CA ARG A 173 6.78 -8.09 4.66
C ARG A 173 5.77 -7.30 3.84
N ILE A 174 4.88 -6.58 4.53
CA ILE A 174 3.86 -5.75 3.93
C ILE A 174 4.07 -4.30 4.33
N ASP A 175 4.18 -3.38 3.38
CA ASP A 175 4.21 -1.94 3.64
C ASP A 175 2.84 -1.47 4.16
N PHE A 176 2.87 -0.83 5.33
CA PHE A 176 1.72 -0.33 6.06
C PHE A 176 1.69 1.21 6.19
N ALA A 177 2.59 1.94 5.51
CA ALA A 177 2.71 3.40 5.64
C ALA A 177 1.42 4.15 5.29
N GLN A 178 0.70 3.69 4.26
CA GLN A 178 -0.56 4.30 3.80
C GLN A 178 -1.74 3.33 3.89
N VAL A 179 -1.75 2.41 4.85
CA VAL A 179 -2.80 1.39 4.97
C VAL A 179 -3.76 1.73 6.12
N THR A 180 -5.05 1.49 5.91
CA THR A 180 -6.14 1.70 6.86
C THR A 180 -7.05 0.47 6.90
N PRO A 181 -7.37 -0.11 8.07
CA PRO A 181 -6.97 0.30 9.41
C PRO A 181 -5.46 0.28 9.67
N SER A 182 -5.02 0.97 10.74
CA SER A 182 -3.60 1.10 11.06
C SER A 182 -2.95 -0.24 11.40
N ILE A 183 -1.62 -0.28 11.36
CA ILE A 183 -0.83 -1.47 11.73
C ILE A 183 -1.15 -1.97 13.15
N SER A 184 -1.36 -1.07 14.13
CA SER A 184 -1.75 -1.46 15.49
C SER A 184 -3.07 -2.22 15.53
N ARG A 185 -4.00 -1.88 14.62
CA ARG A 185 -5.27 -2.60 14.48
C ARG A 185 -5.10 -3.94 13.77
N ALA A 186 -4.13 -4.05 12.86
CA ALA A 186 -3.74 -5.33 12.28
C ALA A 186 -3.15 -6.25 13.35
N LEU A 187 -2.18 -5.78 14.14
CA LEU A 187 -1.58 -6.55 15.24
C LEU A 187 -2.63 -6.99 16.26
N LYS A 188 -3.54 -6.09 16.63
CA LYS A 188 -4.65 -6.42 17.54
C LYS A 188 -5.53 -7.53 16.96
N PHE A 189 -5.88 -7.45 15.67
CA PHE A 189 -6.65 -8.49 15.00
C PHE A 189 -5.94 -9.85 15.08
N PHE A 190 -4.65 -9.93 14.75
CA PHE A 190 -3.91 -11.20 14.81
C PHE A 190 -3.79 -11.72 16.24
N GLY A 191 -3.56 -10.85 17.22
CA GLY A 191 -3.55 -11.22 18.64
C GLY A 191 -4.90 -11.75 19.13
N GLU A 192 -6.01 -11.15 18.71
CA GLU A 192 -7.37 -11.65 18.99
C GLU A 192 -7.65 -13.03 18.36
N LYS A 193 -6.88 -13.44 17.34
CA LYS A 193 -6.92 -14.77 16.72
C LYS A 193 -5.95 -15.77 17.33
N GLY A 194 -5.24 -15.40 18.41
CA GLY A 194 -4.29 -16.28 19.09
C GLY A 194 -2.94 -16.42 18.38
N ILE A 195 -2.67 -15.59 17.36
CA ILE A 195 -1.35 -15.52 16.71
C ILE A 195 -0.42 -14.71 17.61
N LEU A 196 0.84 -15.16 17.75
CA LEU A 196 1.84 -14.47 18.54
C LEU A 196 2.13 -13.09 17.93
N VAL A 197 2.00 -12.04 18.73
CA VAL A 197 2.38 -10.68 18.35
C VAL A 197 3.71 -10.35 19.02
N GLU A 198 4.80 -10.32 18.24
CA GLU A 198 6.09 -9.92 18.77
C GLU A 198 6.16 -8.39 18.90
N ASN A 199 6.42 -7.92 20.12
CA ASN A 199 6.67 -6.51 20.40
C ASN A 199 8.16 -6.22 20.28
N ILE A 200 8.65 -5.84 19.10
CA ILE A 200 9.99 -5.26 19.01
C ILE A 200 10.02 -4.09 18.02
N ASN A 201 10.12 -2.87 18.55
CA ASN A 201 10.54 -1.69 17.81
C ASN A 201 12.03 -1.81 17.50
N TYR A 202 12.42 -2.50 16.43
CA TYR A 202 13.76 -2.31 15.88
C TYR A 202 13.75 -1.02 15.05
N GLU A 203 14.38 0.04 15.57
CA GLU A 203 14.95 1.07 14.70
C GLU A 203 16.18 0.44 14.04
N ILE A 204 16.02 -0.04 12.81
CA ILE A 204 17.20 -0.33 11.99
C ILE A 204 17.79 1.03 11.61
N LYS A 205 18.78 1.51 12.39
CA LYS A 205 19.64 2.62 11.95
C LYS A 205 20.33 2.17 10.67
N GLU A 206 20.15 2.93 9.59
CA GLU A 206 20.83 2.71 8.33
C GLU A 206 22.33 2.54 8.57
N GLY A 207 22.86 1.36 8.24
CA GLY A 207 24.24 1.03 8.52
C GLY A 207 24.53 -0.46 8.52
N PHE A 208 24.17 -1.18 7.45
CA PHE A 208 24.89 -2.42 7.11
C PHE A 208 25.24 -2.44 5.61
N PRO A 209 26.48 -2.81 5.27
CA PRO A 209 27.02 -2.70 3.94
C PRO A 209 26.39 -3.76 3.03
N LEU A 210 26.17 -3.36 1.78
CA LEU A 210 25.98 -4.25 0.65
C LEU A 210 27.02 -5.36 0.74
N LEU A 211 26.55 -6.60 0.95
CA LEU A 211 27.37 -7.79 0.83
C LEU A 211 28.03 -7.76 -0.56
N SER A 212 29.34 -7.49 -0.57
CA SER A 212 30.17 -7.69 -1.74
C SER A 212 30.09 -9.16 -2.11
N LYS A 213 29.70 -9.42 -3.35
CA LYS A 213 29.85 -10.70 -4.02
C LYS A 213 31.22 -11.32 -3.73
N LYS A 214 31.24 -12.58 -3.31
CA LYS A 214 32.34 -13.50 -3.61
C LYS A 214 31.92 -14.33 -4.81
#